data_AF-A0AAN5G7P6-F1
#
_entry.id   AF-A0AAN5G7P6-F1
#
_cell.length_a   1.000
_cell.length_b   1.000
_cell.length_c   1.000
_cell.angle_alpha   90.00
_cell.angle_beta   90.00
_cell.angle_gamma   90.00
#
_symmetry.space_group_name_H-M   'P 1'
#
loop_
_entity.id
_entity.type
_entity.pdbx_description
1 polymer ?
#
loop_
_entity_poly.entity_id
_entity_poly.type
_entity_poly.pdbx_seq_one_letter_code
_entity_poly.pdbx_strand_id
1 'polypeptide(L)'
;MNDRLCFEVHDNQGYFVFPDTWFGPLLGEFEEVLDAYDADEISETSYINKLRRLAQREPDFIDIHAHLAYAFLEQNAPRKALNAALKGLAAGNRIIPESFCGEIIWMHPENRPYLRALYAAILANVHLQRHQDAVMLTDKILAYNPEDNQGARWLLGSELLRTGDHERAFSVLKEHADEFSPYWYELGLLHFLNGEHVKAATAFRHGFATNTYIAEMLCGNLHPFPLAVWHDFSGSLDTAEDYYATYSPLWGQYPEALLFVNWLYNHSSVLHERAEIIKCAEMLMQEDDFEICESILRQQEKLRE
;
A
#
# COMPACT_ATOMS: atom_id res chain seq x y z
N MET A 1 -23.67 13.15 31.27
CA MET A 1 -23.43 12.93 29.83
C MET A 1 -22.13 12.15 29.78
N ASN A 2 -22.08 11.05 29.02
CA ASN A 2 -20.92 10.15 29.06
C ASN A 2 -19.71 10.86 28.41
N ASP A 3 -18.72 11.23 29.20
CA ASP A 3 -17.41 11.75 28.76
C ASP A 3 -16.58 10.60 28.13
N ARG A 4 -17.11 9.97 27.09
CA ARG A 4 -16.50 8.83 26.40
C ARG A 4 -16.30 9.18 24.92
N LEU A 5 -15.55 8.33 24.22
CA LEU A 5 -15.37 8.40 22.78
C LEU A 5 -16.73 8.57 22.07
N CYS A 6 -16.84 9.59 21.23
CA CYS A 6 -18.06 9.95 20.50
C CYS A 6 -17.81 10.00 18.99
N PHE A 7 -18.89 9.91 18.22
CA PHE A 7 -18.90 10.12 16.77
C PHE A 7 -19.95 11.18 16.43
N GLU A 8 -19.52 12.24 15.76
CA GLU A 8 -20.40 13.29 15.26
C GLU A 8 -20.50 13.21 13.74
N VAL A 9 -21.64 13.63 13.20
CA VAL A 9 -21.88 13.68 11.76
C VAL A 9 -22.31 15.09 11.39
N HIS A 10 -21.51 15.75 10.55
CA HIS A 10 -21.79 17.08 10.00
C HIS A 10 -21.58 17.05 8.50
N ASP A 11 -22.54 17.53 7.71
CA ASP A 11 -22.44 17.63 6.24
C ASP A 11 -21.96 16.33 5.54
N ASN A 12 -22.49 15.18 5.96
CA ASN A 12 -22.11 13.85 5.45
C ASN A 12 -20.64 13.47 5.72
N GLN A 13 -19.97 14.14 6.65
CA GLN A 13 -18.66 13.80 7.17
C GLN A 13 -18.77 13.35 8.62
N GLY A 14 -17.99 12.33 8.96
CA GLY A 14 -17.91 11.71 10.27
C GLY A 14 -16.66 12.17 11.02
N TYR A 15 -16.84 12.47 12.30
CA TYR A 15 -15.79 12.98 13.18
C TYR A 15 -15.75 12.17 14.45
N PHE A 16 -14.61 11.55 14.73
CA PHE A 16 -14.36 11.05 16.08
C PHE A 16 -14.09 12.22 17.02
N VAL A 17 -14.62 12.13 18.24
CA VAL A 17 -14.38 13.11 19.30
C VAL A 17 -13.83 12.36 20.51
N PHE A 18 -12.63 12.78 20.93
CA PHE A 18 -11.94 12.28 22.13
C PHE A 18 -11.97 13.39 23.19
N PRO A 19 -12.92 13.39 24.15
CA PRO A 19 -13.02 14.46 25.13
C PRO A 19 -11.75 14.59 25.98
N ASP A 20 -11.15 15.79 26.03
CA ASP A 20 -9.93 16.08 26.79
C ASP A 20 -10.06 15.74 28.28
N THR A 21 -11.25 15.91 28.85
CA THR A 21 -11.56 15.58 30.25
C THR A 21 -11.32 14.11 30.57
N TRP A 22 -11.44 13.23 29.57
CA TRP A 22 -11.25 11.79 29.72
C TRP A 22 -9.90 11.33 29.15
N PHE A 23 -9.58 11.73 27.93
CA PHE A 23 -8.41 11.23 27.20
C PHE A 23 -7.16 12.08 27.39
N GLY A 24 -7.26 13.34 27.85
CA GLY A 24 -6.11 14.26 27.94
C GLY A 24 -4.92 13.70 28.74
N PRO A 25 -5.10 13.19 29.97
CA PRO A 25 -4.00 12.60 30.72
C PRO A 25 -3.39 11.35 30.06
N LEU A 26 -4.22 10.55 29.36
CA LEU A 26 -3.75 9.37 28.62
C LEU A 26 -2.98 9.79 27.37
N LEU A 27 -3.43 10.83 26.66
CA LEU A 27 -2.84 11.31 25.43
C LEU A 27 -1.39 11.76 25.66
N GLY A 28 -1.13 12.53 26.72
CA GLY A 28 0.24 12.93 27.07
C GLY A 28 1.16 11.73 27.36
N GLU A 29 0.69 10.75 28.14
CA GLU A 29 1.49 9.53 28.40
C GLU A 29 1.68 8.69 27.13
N PHE A 30 0.70 8.69 26.22
CA PHE A 30 0.79 8.01 24.94
C PHE A 30 1.80 8.68 23.99
N GLU A 31 1.75 10.01 23.88
CA GLU A 31 2.69 10.81 23.08
C GLU A 31 4.13 10.64 23.58
N GLU A 32 4.36 10.68 24.91
CA GLU A 32 5.68 10.38 25.49
C GLU A 32 6.21 8.99 25.12
N VAL A 33 5.32 8.00 24.96
CA VAL A 33 5.69 6.64 24.54
C VAL A 33 6.03 6.58 23.05
N LEU A 34 5.32 7.33 22.21
CA LEU A 34 5.63 7.45 20.78
C LEU A 34 6.97 8.16 20.58
N ASP A 35 7.15 9.35 21.17
CA ASP A 35 8.36 10.15 21.06
C ASP A 35 9.61 9.38 21.50
N ALA A 36 9.52 8.65 22.62
CA ALA A 36 10.63 7.82 23.10
C ALA A 36 10.95 6.63 22.17
N TYR A 37 9.96 6.10 21.44
CA TYR A 37 10.19 5.04 20.46
C TYR A 37 10.81 5.60 19.18
N ASP A 38 10.25 6.69 18.66
CA ASP A 38 10.73 7.37 17.46
C ASP A 38 12.16 7.94 17.64
N ALA A 39 12.53 8.30 18.87
CA ALA A 39 13.88 8.74 19.23
C ALA A 39 14.84 7.58 19.60
N ASP A 40 14.45 6.32 19.39
CA ASP A 40 15.22 5.11 19.74
C ASP A 40 15.61 5.00 21.24
N GLU A 41 14.92 5.73 22.13
CA GLU A 41 15.21 5.72 23.57
C GLU A 41 14.66 4.46 24.26
N ILE A 42 13.66 3.82 23.67
CA ILE A 42 13.10 2.55 24.14
C ILE A 42 13.11 1.50 23.04
N SER A 43 13.35 0.24 23.44
CA SER A 43 13.22 -0.88 22.51
C SER A 43 11.76 -1.13 22.11
N GLU A 44 11.56 -1.72 20.93
CA GLU A 44 10.24 -2.15 20.44
C GLU A 44 9.49 -3.04 21.47
N THR A 45 10.21 -3.90 22.19
CA THR A 45 9.60 -4.72 23.26
C THR A 45 9.08 -3.85 24.41
N SER A 46 9.82 -2.80 24.78
CA SER A 46 9.39 -1.83 25.79
C SER A 46 8.18 -1.04 25.29
N TYR A 47 8.23 -0.56 24.04
CA TYR A 47 7.15 0.14 23.36
C TYR A 47 5.83 -0.64 23.39
N ILE A 48 5.83 -1.87 22.89
CA ILE A 48 4.65 -2.76 22.90
C ILE A 48 4.12 -2.99 24.32
N ASN A 49 5.01 -3.17 25.31
CA ASN A 49 4.58 -3.39 26.69
C ASN A 49 3.96 -2.14 27.32
N LYS A 50 4.50 -0.95 27.04
CA LYS A 50 3.91 0.33 27.48
C LYS A 50 2.54 0.53 26.83
N LEU A 51 2.42 0.38 25.51
CA LEU A 51 1.15 0.46 24.79
C LEU A 51 0.10 -0.53 25.33
N ARG A 52 0.49 -1.78 25.62
CA ARG A 52 -0.42 -2.77 26.22
C ARG A 52 -0.96 -2.33 27.60
N ARG A 53 -0.13 -1.66 28.42
CA ARG A 53 -0.59 -1.12 29.71
C ARG A 53 -1.56 0.04 29.52
N LEU A 54 -1.32 0.91 28.55
CA LEU A 54 -2.24 1.99 28.19
C LEU A 54 -3.58 1.42 27.69
N ALA A 55 -3.54 0.43 26.79
CA ALA A 55 -4.75 -0.23 26.26
C ALA A 55 -5.57 -0.96 27.34
N GLN A 56 -4.95 -1.42 28.43
CA GLN A 56 -5.66 -2.02 29.56
C GLN A 56 -6.39 -0.98 30.40
N ARG A 57 -5.82 0.23 30.53
CA ARG A 57 -6.44 1.35 31.24
C ARG A 57 -7.59 1.94 30.44
N GLU A 58 -7.33 2.23 29.16
CA GLU A 58 -8.29 2.89 28.26
C GLU A 58 -8.46 2.08 26.97
N PRO A 59 -9.28 1.02 26.98
CA PRO A 59 -9.44 0.12 25.84
C PRO A 59 -10.13 0.76 24.64
N ASP A 60 -10.86 1.85 24.84
CA ASP A 60 -11.57 2.57 23.78
C ASP A 60 -10.68 3.61 23.07
N PHE A 61 -9.44 3.84 23.53
CA PHE A 61 -8.51 4.72 22.82
C PHE A 61 -7.93 3.98 21.60
N ILE A 62 -8.55 4.23 20.44
CA ILE A 62 -8.31 3.52 19.18
C ILE A 62 -6.83 3.52 18.80
N ASP A 63 -6.13 4.63 19.03
CA ASP A 63 -4.81 4.84 18.47
C ASP A 63 -3.75 3.90 19.05
N ILE A 64 -3.86 3.56 20.35
CA ILE A 64 -2.98 2.56 20.97
C ILE A 64 -3.07 1.22 20.22
N HIS A 65 -4.28 0.82 19.82
CA HIS A 65 -4.47 -0.45 19.11
C HIS A 65 -3.94 -0.39 17.68
N ALA A 66 -4.04 0.77 17.02
CA ALA A 66 -3.44 0.98 15.70
C ALA A 66 -1.91 0.84 15.78
N HIS A 67 -1.26 1.53 16.72
CA HIS A 67 0.19 1.44 16.93
C HIS A 67 0.65 0.04 17.34
N LEU A 68 -0.10 -0.66 18.22
CA LEU A 68 0.15 -2.07 18.50
C LEU A 68 0.07 -2.95 17.25
N ALA A 69 -0.87 -2.65 16.34
CA ALA A 69 -1.02 -3.41 15.10
C ALA A 69 0.19 -3.23 14.18
N TYR A 70 0.67 -2.00 13.98
CA TYR A 70 1.87 -1.71 13.19
C TYR A 70 3.12 -2.39 13.76
N ALA A 71 3.36 -2.27 15.08
CA ALA A 71 4.47 -2.97 15.71
C ALA A 71 4.41 -4.50 15.52
N PHE A 72 3.21 -5.09 15.50
CA PHE A 72 3.09 -6.53 15.17
C PHE A 72 3.25 -6.83 13.68
N LEU A 73 2.99 -5.89 12.77
CA LEU A 73 3.29 -6.06 11.34
C LEU A 73 4.81 -6.03 11.12
N GLU A 74 5.52 -5.10 11.75
CA GLU A 74 7.00 -5.01 11.73
C GLU A 74 7.65 -6.30 12.26
N GLN A 75 7.06 -6.93 13.28
CA GLN A 75 7.50 -8.24 13.79
C GLN A 75 7.10 -9.44 12.90
N ASN A 76 6.50 -9.21 11.73
CA ASN A 76 5.92 -10.25 10.88
C ASN A 76 4.96 -11.18 11.64
N ALA A 77 4.13 -10.59 12.52
CA ALA A 77 3.15 -11.28 13.35
C ALA A 77 1.71 -10.88 12.98
N PRO A 78 1.26 -11.13 11.74
CA PRO A 78 0.03 -10.55 11.19
C PRO A 78 -1.25 -10.98 11.94
N ARG A 79 -1.26 -12.17 12.56
CA ARG A 79 -2.39 -12.57 13.43
C ARG A 79 -2.53 -11.68 14.67
N LYS A 80 -1.40 -11.27 15.27
CA LYS A 80 -1.41 -10.35 16.42
C LYS A 80 -1.80 -8.95 15.96
N ALA A 81 -1.28 -8.52 14.81
CA ALA A 81 -1.61 -7.24 14.19
C ALA A 81 -3.12 -7.12 13.95
N LEU A 82 -3.71 -8.11 13.26
CA LEU A 82 -5.15 -8.13 12.99
C LEU A 82 -5.97 -8.08 14.29
N ASN A 83 -5.60 -8.87 15.31
CA ASN A 83 -6.30 -8.85 16.58
C ASN A 83 -6.19 -7.50 17.32
N ALA A 84 -5.08 -6.78 17.20
CA ALA A 84 -4.94 -5.44 17.75
C ALA A 84 -5.80 -4.44 16.96
N ALA A 85 -5.65 -4.39 15.63
CA ALA A 85 -6.43 -3.52 14.76
C ALA A 85 -7.95 -3.69 14.94
N LEU A 86 -8.43 -4.93 15.01
CA LEU A 86 -9.85 -5.22 15.23
C LEU A 86 -10.38 -4.73 16.58
N LYS A 87 -9.55 -4.62 17.63
CA LYS A 87 -9.97 -4.02 18.91
C LYS A 87 -10.20 -2.52 18.78
N GLY A 88 -9.29 -1.81 18.12
CA GLY A 88 -9.45 -0.39 17.82
C GLY A 88 -10.67 -0.14 16.93
N LEU A 89 -10.83 -0.93 15.87
CA LEU A 89 -11.99 -0.86 15.00
C LEU A 89 -13.30 -1.20 15.72
N ALA A 90 -13.31 -2.12 16.67
CA ALA A 90 -14.49 -2.43 17.47
C ALA A 90 -14.93 -1.24 18.34
N ALA A 91 -13.97 -0.50 18.92
CA ALA A 91 -14.28 0.72 19.68
C ALA A 91 -14.91 1.80 18.79
N GLY A 92 -14.36 2.02 17.60
CA GLY A 92 -14.91 2.99 16.64
C GLY A 92 -16.24 2.57 16.00
N ASN A 93 -16.33 1.33 15.51
CA ASN A 93 -17.56 0.82 14.87
C ASN A 93 -18.76 0.78 15.83
N ARG A 94 -18.53 0.72 17.15
CA ARG A 94 -19.62 0.76 18.15
C ARG A 94 -20.33 2.11 18.20
N ILE A 95 -19.66 3.20 17.81
CA ILE A 95 -20.19 4.57 17.89
C ILE A 95 -20.54 5.16 16.52
N ILE A 96 -19.99 4.61 15.43
CA ILE A 96 -20.42 4.98 14.07
C ILE A 96 -21.86 4.46 13.87
N PRO A 97 -22.83 5.32 13.52
CA PRO A 97 -24.20 4.88 13.23
C PRO A 97 -24.24 3.88 12.07
N GLU A 98 -25.04 2.82 12.16
CA GLU A 98 -25.17 1.82 11.07
C GLU A 98 -25.66 2.43 9.75
N SER A 99 -26.41 3.54 9.81
CA SER A 99 -26.89 4.28 8.63
C SER A 99 -25.88 5.28 8.05
N PHE A 100 -24.71 5.42 8.67
CA PHE A 100 -23.68 6.35 8.19
C PHE A 100 -23.08 5.84 6.86
N CYS A 101 -23.19 6.67 5.83
CA CYS A 101 -22.67 6.42 4.48
C CYS A 101 -21.79 7.58 3.99
N GLY A 102 -21.29 8.37 4.93
CA GLY A 102 -20.45 9.53 4.67
C GLY A 102 -18.96 9.24 4.71
N GLU A 103 -18.16 10.29 4.63
CA GLU A 103 -16.70 10.22 4.63
C GLU A 103 -16.15 10.37 6.06
N ILE A 104 -15.06 9.67 6.38
CA ILE A 104 -14.23 9.87 7.57
C ILE A 104 -12.87 10.34 7.07
N ILE A 105 -12.70 11.64 6.93
CA ILE A 105 -11.56 12.23 6.21
C ILE A 105 -10.31 12.27 7.10
N TRP A 106 -9.17 11.90 6.53
CA TRP A 106 -7.85 11.85 7.19
C TRP A 106 -7.35 13.19 7.73
N MET A 107 -7.71 14.29 7.08
CA MET A 107 -7.25 15.63 7.44
C MET A 107 -7.68 16.06 8.85
N HIS A 108 -8.76 15.48 9.37
CA HIS A 108 -9.17 15.65 10.77
C HIS A 108 -8.32 14.74 11.67
N PRO A 109 -7.47 15.29 12.56
CA PRO A 109 -6.54 14.51 13.37
C PRO A 109 -7.21 13.38 14.16
N GLU A 110 -8.40 13.62 14.68
CA GLU A 110 -9.18 12.69 15.49
C GLU A 110 -9.67 11.48 14.68
N ASN A 111 -9.77 11.59 13.35
CA ASN A 111 -10.14 10.47 12.49
C ASN A 111 -8.98 9.50 12.21
N ARG A 112 -7.74 9.99 12.30
CA ARG A 112 -6.53 9.22 11.93
C ARG A 112 -6.39 7.92 12.72
N PRO A 113 -6.64 7.85 14.05
CA PRO A 113 -6.60 6.59 14.79
C PRO A 113 -7.45 5.47 14.16
N TYR A 114 -8.68 5.80 13.74
CA TYR A 114 -9.58 4.81 13.14
C TYR A 114 -9.11 4.37 11.75
N LEU A 115 -8.68 5.32 10.91
CA LEU A 115 -8.16 5.03 9.57
C LEU A 115 -6.85 4.24 9.62
N ARG A 116 -5.95 4.55 10.56
CA ARG A 116 -4.75 3.76 10.86
C ARG A 116 -5.09 2.34 11.27
N ALA A 117 -6.04 2.15 12.20
CA ALA A 117 -6.49 0.82 12.59
C ALA A 117 -7.11 0.05 11.42
N LEU A 118 -7.86 0.72 10.55
CA LEU A 118 -8.47 0.13 9.36
C LEU A 118 -7.41 -0.34 8.37
N TYR A 119 -6.42 0.51 8.08
CA TYR A 119 -5.30 0.18 7.20
C TYR A 119 -4.43 -0.95 7.75
N ALA A 120 -4.12 -0.93 9.04
CA ALA A 120 -3.38 -2.03 9.67
C ALA A 120 -4.14 -3.37 9.59
N ALA A 121 -5.48 -3.35 9.65
CA ALA A 121 -6.29 -4.54 9.42
C ALA A 121 -6.25 -5.01 7.96
N ILE A 122 -6.22 -4.09 6.98
CA ILE A 122 -6.03 -4.43 5.56
C ILE A 122 -4.71 -5.16 5.38
N LEU A 123 -3.60 -4.53 5.79
CA LEU A 123 -2.25 -5.11 5.69
C LEU A 123 -2.17 -6.48 6.36
N ALA A 124 -2.72 -6.61 7.57
CA ALA A 124 -2.72 -7.90 8.26
C ALA A 124 -3.50 -8.98 7.51
N ASN A 125 -4.61 -8.65 6.83
CA ASN A 125 -5.34 -9.60 5.98
C ASN A 125 -4.58 -9.95 4.70
N VAL A 126 -3.88 -8.99 4.07
CA VAL A 126 -2.97 -9.22 2.95
C VAL A 126 -1.92 -10.28 3.32
N HIS A 127 -1.21 -10.08 4.43
CA HIS A 127 -0.20 -11.02 4.93
C HIS A 127 -0.77 -12.39 5.32
N LEU A 128 -2.03 -12.43 5.77
CA LEU A 128 -2.74 -13.68 6.10
C LEU A 128 -3.36 -14.36 4.88
N GLN A 129 -3.22 -13.79 3.68
CA GLN A 129 -3.86 -14.25 2.44
C GLN A 129 -5.39 -14.35 2.55
N ARG A 130 -5.99 -13.45 3.34
CA ARG A 130 -7.44 -13.31 3.46
C ARG A 130 -7.93 -12.28 2.46
N HIS A 131 -7.77 -12.61 1.18
CA HIS A 131 -7.95 -11.67 0.06
C HIS A 131 -9.34 -11.00 0.06
N GLN A 132 -10.41 -11.77 0.30
CA GLN A 132 -11.76 -11.22 0.35
C GLN A 132 -11.95 -10.20 1.48
N ASP A 133 -11.37 -10.47 2.66
CA ASP A 133 -11.43 -9.54 3.80
C ASP A 133 -10.62 -8.28 3.51
N ALA A 134 -9.45 -8.42 2.87
CA ALA A 134 -8.62 -7.31 2.44
C ALA A 134 -9.38 -6.40 1.45
N VAL A 135 -9.97 -6.96 0.38
CA VAL A 135 -10.79 -6.21 -0.59
C VAL A 135 -11.92 -5.44 0.12
N MET A 136 -12.70 -6.11 0.97
CA MET A 136 -13.81 -5.49 1.68
C MET A 136 -13.36 -4.30 2.56
N LEU A 137 -12.25 -4.46 3.28
CA LEU A 137 -11.72 -3.39 4.14
C LEU A 137 -11.08 -2.27 3.33
N THR A 138 -10.44 -2.57 2.20
CA THR A 138 -9.91 -1.58 1.26
C THR A 138 -11.04 -0.75 0.65
N ASP A 139 -12.14 -1.38 0.23
CA ASP A 139 -13.32 -0.65 -0.25
C ASP A 139 -13.89 0.27 0.82
N LYS A 140 -13.91 -0.19 2.08
CA LYS A 140 -14.38 0.60 3.21
C LYS A 140 -13.49 1.81 3.48
N ILE A 141 -12.17 1.65 3.47
CA ILE A 141 -11.26 2.77 3.75
C ILE A 141 -11.29 3.79 2.60
N LEU A 142 -11.44 3.36 1.34
CA LEU A 142 -11.56 4.25 0.19
C LEU A 142 -12.90 4.99 0.17
N ALA A 143 -14.00 4.35 0.62
CA ALA A 143 -15.28 5.03 0.78
C ALA A 143 -15.26 6.07 1.90
N TYR A 144 -14.53 5.80 2.99
CA TYR A 144 -14.38 6.74 4.10
C TYR A 144 -13.36 7.85 3.82
N ASN A 145 -12.26 7.54 3.15
CA ASN A 145 -11.18 8.48 2.88
C ASN A 145 -10.81 8.43 1.39
N PRO A 146 -11.57 9.09 0.49
CA PRO A 146 -11.36 9.05 -0.95
C PRO A 146 -9.98 9.53 -1.42
N GLU A 147 -9.41 10.51 -0.70
CA GLU A 147 -8.05 11.01 -0.93
C GLU A 147 -6.96 9.96 -0.67
N ASP A 148 -7.32 8.85 0.00
CA ASP A 148 -6.46 7.69 0.23
C ASP A 148 -5.05 8.04 0.71
N ASN A 149 -4.97 8.89 1.73
CA ASN A 149 -3.70 9.37 2.28
C ASN A 149 -2.76 8.26 2.77
N GLN A 150 -3.27 7.04 2.97
CA GLN A 150 -2.51 5.87 3.40
C GLN A 150 -2.08 4.97 2.23
N GLY A 151 -2.56 5.23 1.00
CA GLY A 151 -2.21 4.46 -0.20
C GLY A 151 -2.85 3.07 -0.27
N ALA A 152 -4.03 2.87 0.33
CA ALA A 152 -4.74 1.60 0.30
C ALA A 152 -5.20 1.18 -1.10
N ARG A 153 -5.39 2.12 -2.02
CA ARG A 153 -5.75 1.84 -3.42
C ARG A 153 -4.76 0.91 -4.10
N TRP A 154 -3.46 1.02 -3.76
CA TRP A 154 -2.39 0.22 -4.34
C TRP A 154 -2.48 -1.28 -4.00
N LEU A 155 -3.27 -1.64 -2.98
CA LEU A 155 -3.52 -3.03 -2.61
C LEU A 155 -4.75 -3.61 -3.35
N LEU A 156 -5.66 -2.78 -3.85
CA LEU A 156 -6.98 -3.22 -4.30
C LEU A 156 -6.91 -4.09 -5.56
N GLY A 157 -6.21 -3.63 -6.61
CA GLY A 157 -6.13 -4.36 -7.89
C GLY A 157 -5.57 -5.76 -7.72
N SER A 158 -4.49 -5.87 -6.95
CA SER A 158 -3.78 -7.10 -6.68
C SER A 158 -4.56 -8.08 -5.79
N GLU A 159 -5.30 -7.57 -4.80
CA GLU A 159 -6.19 -8.40 -3.98
C GLU A 159 -7.41 -8.89 -4.79
N LEU A 160 -8.01 -8.03 -5.64
CA LEU A 160 -9.08 -8.43 -6.55
C LEU A 160 -8.65 -9.57 -7.47
N LEU A 161 -7.46 -9.47 -8.06
CA LEU A 161 -6.89 -10.52 -8.89
C LEU A 161 -6.75 -11.85 -8.11
N ARG A 162 -6.29 -11.80 -6.86
CA ARG A 162 -6.17 -12.99 -5.98
C ARG A 162 -7.50 -13.57 -5.51
N THR A 163 -8.56 -12.76 -5.45
CA THR A 163 -9.94 -13.26 -5.21
C THR A 163 -10.60 -13.87 -6.45
N GLY A 164 -10.05 -13.63 -7.64
CA GLY A 164 -10.62 -14.06 -8.91
C GLY A 164 -11.65 -13.10 -9.52
N ASP A 165 -11.84 -11.91 -8.94
CA ASP A 165 -12.68 -10.85 -9.52
C ASP A 165 -11.92 -10.12 -10.64
N HIS A 166 -11.73 -10.84 -11.75
CA HIS A 166 -10.90 -10.41 -12.87
C HIS A 166 -11.44 -9.16 -13.59
N GLU A 167 -12.76 -8.95 -13.63
CA GLU A 167 -13.36 -7.79 -14.28
C GLU A 167 -13.09 -6.50 -13.50
N ARG A 168 -13.24 -6.57 -12.17
CA ARG A 168 -12.96 -5.43 -11.31
C ARG A 168 -11.46 -5.20 -11.17
N ALA A 169 -10.67 -6.27 -11.08
CA ALA A 169 -9.20 -6.19 -11.11
C ALA A 169 -8.73 -5.48 -12.39
N PHE A 170 -9.23 -5.87 -13.57
CA PHE A 170 -8.89 -5.21 -14.83
C PHE A 170 -9.14 -3.70 -14.78
N SER A 171 -10.30 -3.29 -14.24
CA SER A 171 -10.69 -1.89 -14.18
C SER A 171 -9.73 -1.08 -13.30
N VAL A 172 -9.46 -1.56 -12.08
CA VAL A 172 -8.57 -0.89 -11.11
C VAL A 172 -7.12 -0.88 -11.59
N LEU A 173 -6.62 -2.02 -12.08
CA LEU A 173 -5.25 -2.13 -12.59
C LEU A 173 -5.02 -1.18 -13.75
N LYS A 174 -5.96 -1.15 -14.71
CA LYS A 174 -5.86 -0.27 -15.88
C LYS A 174 -5.96 1.21 -15.51
N GLU A 175 -6.81 1.56 -14.55
CA GLU A 175 -7.00 2.96 -14.12
C GLU A 175 -5.71 3.54 -13.52
N HIS A 176 -4.95 2.74 -12.78
CA HIS A 176 -3.81 3.26 -12.02
C HIS A 176 -2.43 2.72 -12.42
N ALA A 177 -2.31 1.92 -13.49
CA ALA A 177 -1.03 1.34 -13.89
C ALA A 177 0.04 2.40 -14.23
N ASP A 178 -0.37 3.55 -14.78
CA ASP A 178 0.54 4.66 -15.08
C ASP A 178 1.10 5.35 -13.81
N GLU A 179 0.39 5.26 -12.69
CA GLU A 179 0.82 5.83 -11.40
C GLU A 179 1.57 4.81 -10.52
N PHE A 180 1.25 3.52 -10.67
CA PHE A 180 1.81 2.44 -9.86
C PHE A 180 2.30 1.27 -10.70
N SER A 181 3.60 1.30 -10.97
CA SER A 181 4.32 0.34 -11.81
C SER A 181 3.98 -1.14 -11.62
N PRO A 182 3.80 -1.68 -10.40
CA PRO A 182 3.42 -3.08 -10.22
C PRO A 182 2.14 -3.50 -10.96
N TYR A 183 1.19 -2.59 -11.16
CA TYR A 183 -0.07 -2.92 -11.84
C TYR A 183 0.09 -3.24 -13.31
N TRP A 184 1.15 -2.76 -13.98
CA TRP A 184 1.48 -3.19 -15.33
C TRP A 184 1.80 -4.69 -15.41
N TYR A 185 2.48 -5.23 -14.40
CA TYR A 185 2.80 -6.65 -14.32
C TYR A 185 1.54 -7.49 -14.09
N GLU A 186 0.64 -7.06 -13.21
CA GLU A 186 -0.60 -7.77 -12.94
C GLU A 186 -1.60 -7.68 -14.10
N LEU A 187 -1.66 -6.54 -14.79
CA LEU A 187 -2.43 -6.37 -16.01
C LEU A 187 -1.90 -7.28 -17.14
N GLY A 188 -0.58 -7.38 -17.27
CA GLY A 188 0.06 -8.30 -18.20
C GLY A 188 -0.24 -9.76 -17.87
N LEU A 189 -0.22 -10.14 -16.59
CA LEU A 189 -0.63 -11.47 -16.12
C LEU A 189 -2.09 -11.74 -16.48
N LEU A 190 -2.99 -10.81 -16.21
CA LEU A 190 -4.41 -10.96 -16.54
C LEU A 190 -4.66 -11.15 -18.05
N HIS A 191 -4.01 -10.36 -18.90
CA HIS A 191 -4.07 -10.54 -20.35
C HIS A 191 -3.49 -11.89 -20.80
N PHE A 192 -2.40 -12.33 -20.18
CA PHE A 192 -1.79 -13.62 -20.46
C PHE A 192 -2.74 -14.77 -20.13
N LEU A 193 -3.40 -14.72 -18.97
CA LEU A 193 -4.40 -15.70 -18.55
C LEU A 193 -5.61 -15.76 -19.49
N ASN A 194 -5.96 -14.64 -20.12
CA ASN A 194 -7.02 -14.56 -21.12
C ASN A 194 -6.55 -15.01 -22.54
N GLY A 195 -5.30 -15.43 -22.71
CA GLY A 195 -4.72 -15.81 -24.01
C GLY A 195 -4.42 -14.62 -24.92
N GLU A 196 -4.48 -13.39 -24.41
CA GLU A 196 -4.28 -12.15 -25.15
C GLU A 196 -2.78 -11.77 -25.17
N HIS A 197 -1.93 -12.65 -25.69
CA HIS A 197 -0.46 -12.54 -25.58
C HIS A 197 0.13 -11.22 -26.10
N VAL A 198 -0.47 -10.61 -27.12
CA VAL A 198 -0.01 -9.30 -27.63
C VAL A 198 -0.26 -8.19 -26.59
N LYS A 199 -1.45 -8.16 -25.98
CA LYS A 199 -1.77 -7.20 -24.92
C LYS A 199 -0.92 -7.46 -23.67
N ALA A 200 -0.72 -8.73 -23.33
CA ALA A 200 0.16 -9.12 -22.23
C ALA A 200 1.59 -8.61 -22.45
N ALA A 201 2.14 -8.80 -23.65
CA ALA A 201 3.47 -8.32 -24.00
C ALA A 201 3.57 -6.79 -23.92
N THR A 202 2.55 -6.06 -24.38
CA THR A 202 2.49 -4.59 -24.23
C THR A 202 2.51 -4.19 -22.76
N ALA A 203 1.62 -4.75 -21.92
CA ALA A 203 1.57 -4.42 -20.51
C ALA A 203 2.88 -4.75 -19.77
N PHE A 204 3.49 -5.90 -20.05
CA PHE A 204 4.80 -6.24 -19.48
C PHE A 204 5.90 -5.28 -19.90
N ARG A 205 5.94 -4.84 -21.17
CA ARG A 205 6.92 -3.85 -21.64
C ARG A 205 6.79 -2.52 -20.89
N HIS A 206 5.56 -2.05 -20.63
CA HIS A 206 5.33 -0.90 -19.75
C HIS A 206 5.88 -1.16 -18.34
N GLY A 207 5.58 -2.31 -17.74
CA GLY A 207 6.12 -2.66 -16.43
C GLY A 207 7.66 -2.68 -16.39
N PHE A 208 8.31 -3.18 -17.44
CA PHE A 208 9.78 -3.17 -17.56
C PHE A 208 10.34 -1.76 -17.66
N ALA A 209 9.61 -0.85 -18.31
CA ALA A 209 10.00 0.53 -18.52
C ALA A 209 9.81 1.41 -17.28
N THR A 210 8.86 1.07 -16.41
CA THR A 210 8.55 1.87 -15.21
C THR A 210 9.20 1.31 -13.95
N ASN A 211 9.30 -0.02 -13.79
CA ASN A 211 10.06 -0.64 -12.72
C ASN A 211 10.71 -1.95 -13.21
N THR A 212 11.96 -1.88 -13.68
CA THR A 212 12.68 -3.05 -14.21
C THR A 212 13.02 -4.09 -13.15
N TYR A 213 13.09 -3.73 -11.87
CA TYR A 213 13.51 -4.62 -10.78
C TYR A 213 12.51 -5.75 -10.55
N ILE A 214 11.21 -5.46 -10.71
CA ILE A 214 10.16 -6.48 -10.60
C ILE A 214 10.39 -7.60 -11.62
N ALA A 215 10.68 -7.26 -12.87
CA ALA A 215 10.99 -8.25 -13.90
C ALA A 215 12.24 -9.07 -13.55
N GLU A 216 13.30 -8.44 -13.06
CA GLU A 216 14.51 -9.15 -12.61
C GLU A 216 14.21 -10.18 -11.53
N MET A 217 13.44 -9.77 -10.51
CA MET A 217 13.04 -10.64 -9.40
C MET A 217 12.15 -11.80 -9.89
N LEU A 218 11.15 -11.53 -10.73
CA LEU A 218 10.31 -12.55 -11.35
C LEU A 218 11.12 -13.52 -12.24
N CYS A 219 12.23 -13.05 -12.84
CA CYS A 219 13.14 -13.87 -13.63
C CYS A 219 14.23 -14.58 -12.80
N GLY A 220 14.19 -14.45 -11.46
CA GLY A 220 15.03 -15.19 -10.52
C GLY A 220 16.23 -14.42 -9.97
N ASN A 221 16.43 -13.15 -10.34
CA ASN A 221 17.39 -12.27 -9.68
C ASN A 221 16.74 -11.60 -8.46
N LEU A 222 16.76 -12.29 -7.31
CA LEU A 222 16.07 -11.84 -6.09
C LEU A 222 16.68 -10.59 -5.43
N HIS A 223 17.91 -10.23 -5.81
CA HIS A 223 18.64 -9.09 -5.24
C HIS A 223 19.29 -8.28 -6.36
N PRO A 224 18.50 -7.61 -7.21
CA PRO A 224 19.03 -6.80 -8.29
C PRO A 224 19.80 -5.61 -7.73
N PHE A 225 20.85 -5.20 -8.45
CA PHE A 225 21.65 -4.06 -8.02
C PHE A 225 20.91 -2.75 -8.30
N PRO A 226 20.93 -1.78 -7.37
CA PRO A 226 20.32 -0.48 -7.60
C PRO A 226 21.01 0.23 -8.78
N LEU A 227 20.19 0.87 -9.61
CA LEU A 227 20.62 1.61 -10.79
C LEU A 227 20.79 3.07 -10.39
N ALA A 228 21.84 3.72 -10.90
CA ALA A 228 22.03 5.16 -10.75
C ALA A 228 21.18 5.90 -11.80
N VAL A 229 19.86 5.88 -11.61
CA VAL A 229 18.89 6.52 -12.50
C VAL A 229 17.87 7.32 -11.71
N TRP A 230 17.27 8.31 -12.36
CA TRP A 230 16.09 8.97 -11.81
C TRP A 230 14.88 8.04 -11.92
N HIS A 231 14.11 7.92 -10.84
CA HIS A 231 12.85 7.19 -10.80
C HIS A 231 11.89 7.85 -9.80
N ASP A 232 10.59 7.63 -9.99
CA ASP A 232 9.58 7.97 -8.99
C ASP A 232 9.53 6.90 -7.88
N PHE A 233 8.58 7.05 -6.94
CA PHE A 233 8.41 6.08 -5.87
C PHE A 233 8.08 4.68 -6.39
N SER A 234 7.25 4.57 -7.45
CA SER A 234 6.77 3.30 -8.00
C SER A 234 7.86 2.54 -8.76
N GLY A 235 8.84 3.25 -9.31
CA GLY A 235 9.99 2.71 -10.04
C GLY A 235 11.16 2.28 -9.15
N SER A 236 11.05 2.46 -7.83
CA SER A 236 12.11 2.15 -6.87
C SER A 236 12.35 0.63 -6.69
N LEU A 237 13.56 0.29 -6.23
CA LEU A 237 13.89 -1.07 -5.81
C LEU A 237 13.05 -1.50 -4.60
N ASP A 238 12.84 -0.61 -3.63
CA ASP A 238 12.04 -0.89 -2.43
C ASP A 238 10.61 -1.32 -2.80
N THR A 239 9.97 -0.60 -3.74
CA THR A 239 8.63 -0.99 -4.25
C THR A 239 8.65 -2.36 -4.91
N ALA A 240 9.72 -2.70 -5.63
CA ALA A 240 9.85 -4.01 -6.25
C ALA A 240 10.03 -5.13 -5.22
N GLU A 241 10.83 -4.90 -4.17
CA GLU A 241 11.03 -5.83 -3.06
C GLU A 241 9.71 -6.09 -2.31
N ASP A 242 8.99 -5.04 -1.94
CA ASP A 242 7.70 -5.12 -1.26
C ASP A 242 6.65 -5.87 -2.11
N TYR A 243 6.58 -5.54 -3.40
CA TYR A 243 5.71 -6.22 -4.35
C TYR A 243 6.07 -7.70 -4.47
N TYR A 244 7.34 -8.03 -4.71
CA TYR A 244 7.75 -9.42 -4.89
C TYR A 244 7.54 -10.26 -3.62
N ALA A 245 7.87 -9.72 -2.45
CA ALA A 245 7.66 -10.39 -1.16
C ALA A 245 6.18 -10.73 -0.93
N THR A 246 5.27 -9.84 -1.34
CA THR A 246 3.82 -9.98 -1.12
C THR A 246 3.14 -10.83 -2.21
N TYR A 247 3.52 -10.64 -3.47
CA TYR A 247 2.76 -11.13 -4.63
C TYR A 247 3.43 -12.28 -5.38
N SER A 248 4.68 -12.63 -5.09
CA SER A 248 5.32 -13.81 -5.70
C SER A 248 4.52 -15.13 -5.58
N PRO A 249 3.72 -15.40 -4.52
CA PRO A 249 2.88 -16.60 -4.49
C PRO A 249 1.81 -16.65 -5.59
N LEU A 250 1.31 -15.51 -6.07
CA LEU A 250 0.39 -15.45 -7.20
C LEU A 250 1.10 -15.89 -8.49
N TRP A 251 2.28 -15.34 -8.74
CA TRP A 251 3.11 -15.69 -9.90
C TRP A 251 3.52 -17.16 -9.93
N GLY A 252 3.79 -17.74 -8.75
CA GLY A 252 4.11 -19.17 -8.61
C GLY A 252 3.00 -20.12 -9.06
N GLN A 253 1.74 -19.65 -9.15
CA GLN A 253 0.63 -20.44 -9.68
C GLN A 253 0.65 -20.52 -11.22
N TYR A 254 1.39 -19.63 -11.88
CA TYR A 254 1.42 -19.47 -13.33
C TYR A 254 2.86 -19.49 -13.87
N PRO A 255 3.59 -20.63 -13.76
CA PRO A 255 4.97 -20.71 -14.22
C PRO A 255 5.15 -20.39 -15.71
N GLU A 256 4.15 -20.64 -16.55
CA GLU A 256 4.18 -20.27 -17.97
C GLU A 256 4.20 -18.75 -18.18
N ALA A 257 3.55 -17.97 -17.31
CA ALA A 257 3.61 -16.52 -17.37
C ALA A 257 5.01 -16.02 -16.99
N LEU A 258 5.68 -16.64 -16.02
CA LEU A 258 7.08 -16.35 -15.68
C LEU A 258 8.03 -16.64 -16.85
N LEU A 259 7.84 -17.78 -17.54
CA LEU A 259 8.61 -18.11 -18.75
C LEU A 259 8.38 -17.09 -19.87
N PHE A 260 7.14 -16.63 -20.04
CA PHE A 260 6.80 -15.60 -21.02
C PHE A 260 7.44 -14.25 -20.69
N VAL A 261 7.36 -13.82 -19.43
CA VAL A 261 8.03 -12.60 -18.94
C VAL A 261 9.53 -12.70 -19.17
N ASN A 262 10.18 -13.81 -18.79
CA ASN A 262 11.61 -14.01 -18.97
C ASN A 262 12.03 -14.01 -20.45
N TRP A 263 11.26 -14.67 -21.32
CA TRP A 263 11.50 -14.64 -22.77
C TRP A 263 11.39 -13.22 -23.32
N LEU A 264 10.33 -12.49 -22.95
CA LEU A 264 10.07 -11.13 -23.44
C LEU A 264 11.11 -10.12 -22.92
N TYR A 265 11.46 -10.19 -21.63
CA TYR A 265 12.42 -9.33 -20.97
C TYR A 265 13.82 -9.41 -21.60
N ASN A 266 14.18 -10.59 -22.13
CA ASN A 266 15.44 -10.86 -22.82
C ASN A 266 15.33 -10.77 -24.36
N HIS A 267 14.18 -10.40 -24.91
CA HIS A 267 14.01 -10.26 -26.36
C HIS A 267 14.81 -9.04 -26.85
N SER A 268 15.52 -9.17 -27.97
CA SER A 268 16.48 -8.14 -28.44
C SER A 268 15.85 -6.75 -28.64
N SER A 269 14.62 -6.69 -29.14
CA SER A 269 13.90 -5.43 -29.30
C SER A 269 13.54 -4.78 -27.96
N VAL A 270 13.16 -5.59 -26.96
CA VAL A 270 12.79 -5.12 -25.62
C VAL A 270 14.04 -4.70 -24.84
N LEU A 271 15.16 -5.41 -25.00
CA LEU A 271 16.45 -5.00 -24.46
C LEU A 271 16.89 -3.63 -25.02
N HIS A 272 16.71 -3.42 -26.33
CA HIS A 272 17.03 -2.13 -26.95
C HIS A 272 16.14 -1.00 -26.42
N GLU A 273 14.82 -1.22 -26.37
CA GLU A 273 13.86 -0.28 -25.80
C GLU A 273 14.20 0.11 -24.36
N ARG A 274 14.43 -0.89 -23.50
CA ARG A 274 14.80 -0.67 -22.10
C ARG A 274 16.11 0.09 -21.96
N ALA A 275 17.11 -0.18 -22.79
CA ALA A 275 18.37 0.54 -22.77
C ALA A 275 18.19 2.04 -23.09
N GLU A 276 17.33 2.38 -24.06
CA GLU A 276 17.03 3.79 -24.39
C GLU A 276 16.27 4.49 -23.25
N ILE A 277 15.33 3.79 -22.60
CA ILE A 277 14.57 4.31 -21.46
C ILE A 277 15.48 4.54 -20.23
N ILE A 278 16.34 3.57 -19.93
CA ILE A 278 17.34 3.67 -18.84
C ILE A 278 18.27 4.84 -19.11
N LYS A 279 18.77 5.00 -20.34
CA LYS A 279 19.62 6.13 -20.71
C LYS A 279 18.95 7.48 -20.46
N CYS A 280 17.65 7.62 -20.78
CA CYS A 280 16.90 8.82 -20.45
C CYS A 280 16.85 9.06 -18.93
N ALA A 281 16.63 8.01 -18.15
CA ALA A 281 16.58 8.08 -16.69
C ALA A 281 17.96 8.40 -16.06
N GLU A 282 19.06 7.90 -16.63
CA GLU A 282 20.43 8.26 -16.25
C GLU A 282 20.70 9.75 -16.51
N MET A 283 20.26 10.27 -17.65
CA MET A 283 20.40 11.69 -18.01
C MET A 283 19.61 12.59 -17.04
N LEU A 284 18.37 12.22 -16.71
CA LEU A 284 17.55 12.95 -15.74
C LEU A 284 18.17 13.02 -14.34
N MET A 285 18.93 12.00 -13.93
CA MET A 285 19.62 12.01 -12.64
C MET A 285 20.75 13.03 -12.57
N GLN A 286 21.32 13.40 -13.71
CA GLN A 286 22.51 14.27 -13.81
C GLN A 286 22.17 15.69 -14.27
N GLU A 287 20.92 15.94 -14.66
CA GLU A 287 20.49 17.20 -15.26
C GLU A 287 19.67 18.03 -14.27
N ASP A 288 20.05 19.29 -14.11
CA ASP A 288 19.38 20.25 -13.22
C ASP A 288 18.55 21.27 -14.03
N ASP A 289 18.75 21.37 -15.34
CA ASP A 289 17.99 22.29 -16.20
C ASP A 289 16.57 21.75 -16.48
N PHE A 290 15.57 22.55 -16.09
CA PHE A 290 14.17 22.18 -16.22
C PHE A 290 13.71 21.94 -17.66
N GLU A 291 14.15 22.75 -18.63
CA GLU A 291 13.73 22.61 -20.03
C GLU A 291 14.33 21.35 -20.66
N ILE A 292 15.57 21.03 -20.29
CA ILE A 292 16.25 19.80 -20.73
C ILE A 292 15.57 18.58 -20.11
N CYS A 293 15.28 18.60 -18.80
CA CYS A 293 14.55 17.55 -18.12
C CYS A 293 13.16 17.30 -18.75
N GLU A 294 12.41 18.36 -19.06
CA GLU A 294 11.11 18.23 -19.72
C GLU A 294 11.25 17.58 -21.11
N SER A 295 12.28 17.95 -21.88
CA SER A 295 12.56 17.33 -23.18
C SER A 295 12.90 15.84 -23.05
N ILE A 296 13.69 15.45 -22.04
CA ILE A 296 14.06 14.05 -21.81
C ILE A 296 12.83 13.24 -21.38
N LEU A 297 11.98 13.77 -20.50
CA LEU A 297 10.73 13.13 -20.09
C LEU A 297 9.80 12.89 -21.28
N ARG A 298 9.61 13.90 -22.16
CA ARG A 298 8.83 13.73 -23.40
C ARG A 298 9.44 12.69 -24.35
N GLN A 299 10.76 12.55 -24.38
CA GLN A 299 11.41 11.49 -25.15
C GLN A 299 11.13 10.12 -24.53
N GLN A 300 11.20 10.00 -23.20
CA GLN A 300 10.92 8.78 -22.48
C GLN A 300 9.46 8.33 -22.65
N GLU A 301 8.50 9.26 -22.62
CA GLU A 301 7.08 8.99 -22.90
C GLU A 301 6.86 8.40 -24.30
N LYS A 302 7.50 8.97 -25.33
CA LYS A 302 7.41 8.44 -26.71
C LYS A 302 8.01 7.05 -26.87
N LEU A 303 8.98 6.68 -26.04
CA LEU A 303 9.54 5.32 -26.03
C LEU A 303 8.61 4.30 -25.38
N ARG A 304 7.61 4.76 -24.62
CA ARG A 304 6.60 3.92 -23.95
C ARG A 304 5.34 3.70 -24.80
N GLU A 305 5.12 4.47 -25.87
CA GLU A 305 4.02 4.30 -26.85
C GLU A 305 4.25 3.13 -27.83
#